data_AF-A0A1U8JXJ8-F1
#
_entry.id   AF-A0A1U8JXJ8-F1
#
_cell.length_a   1.000
_cell.length_b   1.000
_cell.length_c   1.000
_cell.angle_alpha   90.00
_cell.angle_beta   90.00
_cell.angle_gamma   90.00
#
_symmetry.space_group_name_H-M   'P 1'
#
loop_
_entity.id
_entity.type
_entity.pdbx_description
1 polymer ?
#
loop_
_entity_poly.entity_id
_entity_poly.type
_entity_poly.pdbx_seq_one_letter_code
_entity_poly.pdbx_strand_id
1 'polypeptide(L)'
;MVARLVPEFPFRELTISTVDKYDRYNRFLSSERGRHVSGMLEIKKYLRYLGYLTSPDYNVSDDIFDAQFESAVKHYQSRLGLLVTGKLDYGTLSQILAPRCGIPDGESSSPTLHVNKNYVFFPGKPRWARPVPMTLTYGISPDNLIHYLSLSDIRKTFKRAFSRWASVIPVSFVETNDYGFADIKIGFYTGDHGDGEPFDGVLGILAHSFSPESGRFHLDAAETWAIDFGVKKSTVAVDLESVAIHEIGHLLGLAHSPVKNAVMYPSLKPREKKVDLSIDDIQGVQSLYGSNPNFTFGSLLESDTSANQAIGLRFEQSFWAISMFLAASFFCI
;
A
#
# COMPACT_ATOMS: atom_id res chain seq x y z
N MET A 1 -2.93 22.55 11.66
CA MET A 1 -3.84 21.40 11.63
C MET A 1 -3.77 20.72 12.98
N VAL A 2 -4.88 20.22 13.51
CA VAL A 2 -4.85 19.32 14.67
C VAL A 2 -4.32 17.98 14.14
N ALA A 3 -3.30 17.41 14.79
CA ALA A 3 -2.77 16.11 14.37
C ALA A 3 -3.88 15.06 14.40
N ARG A 4 -3.97 14.23 13.35
CA ARG A 4 -4.86 13.07 13.36
C ARG A 4 -4.35 12.12 14.43
N LEU A 5 -5.26 11.70 15.31
CA LEU A 5 -4.92 10.70 16.32
C LEU A 5 -4.60 9.39 15.62
N VAL A 6 -3.32 9.03 15.65
CA VAL A 6 -2.84 7.74 15.19
C VAL A 6 -3.45 6.67 16.11
N PRO A 7 -4.13 5.66 15.55
CA PRO A 7 -4.62 4.56 16.37
C PRO A 7 -3.45 3.89 17.08
N GLU A 8 -3.56 3.63 18.38
CA GLU A 8 -2.62 2.74 19.09
C GLU A 8 -2.99 1.29 18.73
N PHE A 9 -2.89 0.92 17.45
CA PHE A 9 -3.06 -0.46 17.04
C PHE A 9 -1.89 -1.29 17.59
N PRO A 10 -2.10 -2.57 17.99
CA PRO A 10 -1.19 -3.27 18.89
C PRO A 10 0.03 -3.86 18.18
N PHE A 11 0.66 -3.11 17.28
CA PHE A 11 1.94 -3.48 16.68
C PHE A 11 3.15 -3.04 17.52
N ARG A 12 2.94 -2.18 18.52
CA ARG A 12 3.99 -1.81 19.50
C ARG A 12 4.64 -3.02 20.20
N GLU A 13 4.00 -4.18 20.15
CA GLU A 13 4.46 -5.45 20.71
C GLU A 13 4.63 -6.57 19.66
N LEU A 14 5.03 -6.24 18.42
CA LEU A 14 5.45 -7.25 17.42
C LEU A 14 6.68 -8.09 17.82
N THR A 15 7.23 -7.84 19.01
CA THR A 15 8.25 -8.65 19.69
C THR A 15 7.67 -9.80 20.53
N ILE A 16 6.34 -9.89 20.71
CA ILE A 16 5.70 -10.97 21.44
C ILE A 16 5.45 -12.18 20.53
N SER A 17 5.57 -13.38 21.11
CA SER A 17 5.41 -14.68 20.46
C SER A 17 4.19 -14.73 19.52
N THR A 18 4.32 -15.49 18.43
CA THR A 18 3.27 -15.68 17.42
C THR A 18 1.93 -16.16 17.99
N VAL A 19 1.93 -16.81 19.15
CA VAL A 19 0.73 -17.33 19.83
C VAL A 19 -0.15 -16.19 20.38
N ASP A 20 0.46 -15.20 21.05
CA ASP A 20 -0.26 -14.06 21.64
C ASP A 20 -0.85 -13.12 20.56
N LYS A 21 -0.19 -13.09 19.39
CA LYS A 21 -0.66 -12.40 18.19
C LYS A 21 -1.95 -13.04 17.66
N TYR A 22 -2.00 -14.36 17.52
CA TYR A 22 -3.19 -15.06 17.01
C TYR A 22 -4.39 -14.95 17.96
N ASP A 23 -4.17 -15.07 19.27
CA ASP A 23 -5.26 -15.01 20.26
C ASP A 23 -5.90 -13.62 20.37
N ARG A 24 -5.10 -12.55 20.28
CA ARG A 24 -5.60 -11.16 20.36
C ARG A 24 -6.47 -10.77 19.16
N TYR A 25 -6.28 -11.38 17.99
CA TYR A 25 -7.08 -11.10 16.78
C TYR A 25 -8.25 -12.06 16.58
N ASN A 26 -8.10 -13.32 16.98
CA ASN A 26 -9.18 -14.30 16.92
C ASN A 26 -10.42 -13.85 17.70
N ARG A 27 -10.26 -13.05 18.77
CA ARG A 27 -11.40 -12.50 19.52
C ARG A 27 -12.33 -11.60 18.69
N PHE A 28 -11.81 -10.98 17.64
CA PHE A 28 -12.60 -10.11 16.75
C PHE A 28 -13.21 -10.90 15.58
N LEU A 29 -12.73 -12.11 15.31
CA LEU A 29 -13.10 -12.87 14.12
C LEU A 29 -14.61 -13.10 14.09
N SER A 30 -15.21 -12.74 12.95
CA SER A 30 -16.66 -12.84 12.71
C SER A 30 -17.52 -11.99 13.64
N SER A 31 -16.95 -10.98 14.31
CA SER A 31 -17.73 -9.97 15.04
C SER A 31 -18.66 -9.21 14.09
N GLU A 32 -19.88 -8.97 14.57
CA GLU A 32 -20.97 -8.34 13.84
C GLU A 32 -21.82 -7.47 14.77
N ARG A 33 -22.79 -6.77 14.19
CA ARG A 33 -23.65 -5.83 14.92
C ARG A 33 -24.26 -6.43 16.18
N GLY A 34 -24.19 -5.67 17.27
CA GLY A 34 -24.69 -6.04 18.60
C GLY A 34 -23.67 -6.77 19.48
N ARG A 35 -22.49 -7.12 18.96
CA ARG A 35 -21.40 -7.68 19.77
C ARG A 35 -20.69 -6.58 20.56
N HIS A 36 -20.23 -6.94 21.75
CA HIS A 36 -19.29 -6.16 22.55
C HIS A 36 -18.01 -6.97 22.71
N VAL A 37 -16.89 -6.47 22.19
CA VAL A 37 -15.60 -7.18 22.20
C VAL A 37 -14.54 -6.20 22.65
N SER A 38 -13.82 -6.54 23.73
CA SER A 38 -12.78 -5.66 24.27
C SER A 38 -11.76 -5.28 23.20
N GLY A 39 -11.41 -3.99 23.10
CA GLY A 39 -10.47 -3.43 22.12
C GLY A 39 -11.03 -3.20 20.72
N MET A 40 -12.34 -3.34 20.52
CA MET A 40 -13.03 -2.95 19.28
C MET A 40 -12.88 -1.45 19.00
N LEU A 41 -12.79 -0.64 20.05
CA LEU A 41 -12.59 0.81 19.97
C LEU A 41 -11.34 1.17 19.15
N GLU A 42 -10.27 0.35 19.21
CA GLU A 42 -9.07 0.60 18.41
C GLU A 42 -9.37 0.42 16.92
N ILE A 43 -10.10 -0.63 16.54
CA ILE A 43 -10.54 -0.86 15.16
C ILE A 43 -11.41 0.31 14.65
N LYS A 44 -12.28 0.84 15.52
CA LYS A 44 -13.04 2.06 15.21
C LYS A 44 -12.13 3.27 14.98
N LYS A 45 -11.14 3.51 15.85
CA LYS A 45 -10.17 4.61 15.66
C LYS A 45 -9.39 4.46 14.35
N TYR A 46 -9.01 3.24 13.97
CA TYR A 46 -8.32 2.98 12.70
C TYR A 46 -9.20 3.22 11.47
N LEU A 47 -10.44 2.73 11.47
CA LEU A 47 -11.37 3.03 10.38
C LEU A 47 -11.68 4.54 10.31
N ARG A 48 -11.72 5.24 11.45
CA ARG A 48 -11.82 6.71 11.48
C ARG A 48 -10.58 7.37 10.87
N TYR A 49 -9.38 6.96 11.26
CA TYR A 49 -8.13 7.47 10.73
C TYR A 49 -8.10 7.35 9.20
N LEU A 50 -8.54 6.21 8.65
CA LEU A 50 -8.60 5.97 7.21
C LEU A 50 -9.79 6.62 6.48
N GLY A 51 -10.68 7.32 7.20
CA GLY A 51 -11.79 8.09 6.61
C GLY A 51 -13.12 7.34 6.49
N TYR A 52 -13.30 6.18 7.12
CA TYR A 52 -14.55 5.39 7.06
C TYR A 52 -15.56 5.74 8.16
N LEU A 53 -15.12 6.44 9.22
CA LEU A 53 -15.94 6.84 10.37
C LEU A 53 -15.81 8.34 10.62
N THR A 54 -16.48 9.13 9.80
CA THR A 54 -16.28 10.58 9.69
C THR A 54 -17.34 11.42 10.38
N SER A 55 -18.44 10.81 10.83
CA SER A 55 -19.45 11.52 11.62
C SER A 55 -18.79 12.13 12.87
N PRO A 56 -18.82 13.46 13.05
CA PRO A 56 -18.17 14.13 14.17
C PRO A 56 -18.73 13.68 15.53
N ASP A 57 -20.03 13.37 15.56
CA ASP A 57 -20.76 12.97 16.76
C ASP A 57 -20.62 11.47 17.08
N TYR A 58 -19.96 10.69 16.20
CA TYR A 58 -19.84 9.25 16.42
C TYR A 58 -18.85 8.94 17.53
N ASN A 59 -19.33 8.23 18.55
CA ASN A 59 -18.50 7.75 19.64
C ASN A 59 -17.63 6.56 19.18
N VAL A 60 -16.32 6.75 19.15
CA VAL A 60 -15.34 5.65 18.92
C VAL A 60 -14.69 5.16 20.21
N SER A 61 -15.18 5.62 21.36
CA SER A 61 -14.56 5.34 22.66
C SER A 61 -15.14 4.10 23.34
N ASP A 62 -16.06 3.38 22.69
CA ASP A 62 -16.65 2.15 23.20
C ASP A 62 -16.30 0.93 22.34
N ASP A 63 -16.49 -0.24 22.94
CA ASP A 63 -16.16 -1.54 22.36
C ASP A 63 -17.37 -2.22 21.66
N ILE A 64 -18.45 -1.46 21.38
CA ILE A 64 -19.68 -1.98 20.80
C ILE A 64 -19.59 -2.00 19.28
N PHE A 65 -19.87 -3.14 18.65
CA PHE A 65 -20.08 -3.21 17.21
C PHE A 65 -21.50 -2.72 16.89
N ASP A 66 -21.65 -1.42 16.64
CA ASP A 66 -22.93 -0.80 16.32
C ASP A 66 -23.21 -0.74 14.80
N ALA A 67 -24.36 -0.15 14.43
CA ALA A 67 -24.78 -0.02 13.04
C ALA A 67 -23.89 0.90 12.20
N GLN A 68 -23.30 1.93 12.81
CA GLN A 68 -22.45 2.88 12.10
C GLN A 68 -21.09 2.24 11.82
N PHE A 69 -20.56 1.48 12.77
CA PHE A 69 -19.37 0.67 12.55
C PHE A 69 -19.59 -0.42 11.50
N GLU A 70 -20.74 -1.11 11.50
CA GLU A 70 -21.10 -2.07 10.46
C GLU A 70 -21.08 -1.43 9.06
N SER A 71 -21.64 -0.23 8.93
CA SER A 71 -21.63 0.54 7.68
C SER A 71 -20.21 0.89 7.24
N ALA A 72 -19.37 1.33 8.18
CA ALA A 72 -17.97 1.63 7.91
C ALA A 72 -17.18 0.39 7.48
N VAL A 73 -17.42 -0.77 8.11
CA VAL A 73 -16.82 -2.05 7.71
C VAL A 73 -17.26 -2.45 6.31
N LYS A 74 -18.55 -2.30 5.96
CA LYS A 74 -19.04 -2.55 4.59
C LYS A 74 -18.37 -1.63 3.57
N HIS A 75 -18.20 -0.35 3.91
CA HIS A 75 -17.51 0.61 3.05
C HIS A 75 -16.03 0.23 2.88
N TYR A 76 -15.33 -0.12 3.96
CA TYR A 76 -13.95 -0.61 3.96
C TYR A 76 -13.79 -1.85 3.06
N GLN A 77 -14.66 -2.84 3.23
CA GLN A 77 -14.64 -4.05 2.40
C GLN A 77 -14.84 -3.73 0.92
N SER A 78 -15.83 -2.88 0.60
CA SER A 78 -16.10 -2.49 -0.79
C SER A 78 -14.92 -1.73 -1.41
N ARG A 79 -14.29 -0.82 -0.67
CA ARG A 79 -13.17 -0.01 -1.16
C ARG A 79 -11.90 -0.81 -1.41
N LEU A 80 -11.71 -1.92 -0.68
CA LEU A 80 -10.56 -2.81 -0.84
C LEU A 80 -10.84 -4.04 -1.73
N GLY A 81 -11.98 -4.07 -2.42
CA GLY A 81 -12.35 -5.20 -3.27
C GLY A 81 -12.49 -6.52 -2.48
N LEU A 82 -12.94 -6.45 -1.24
CA LEU A 82 -13.27 -7.60 -0.40
C LEU A 82 -14.74 -7.99 -0.58
N LEU A 83 -15.08 -9.19 -0.10
CA LEU A 83 -16.48 -9.59 0.05
C LEU A 83 -17.15 -8.66 1.08
N VAL A 84 -18.25 -8.02 0.68
CA VAL A 84 -18.99 -7.09 1.55
C VAL A 84 -19.91 -7.88 2.48
N THR A 85 -19.42 -8.26 3.65
CA THR A 85 -20.14 -9.03 4.67
C THR A 85 -20.68 -8.15 5.81
N GLY A 86 -20.06 -6.99 6.05
CA GLY A 86 -20.29 -6.15 7.24
C GLY A 86 -19.78 -6.75 8.55
N LYS A 87 -18.98 -7.81 8.49
CA LYS A 87 -18.39 -8.48 9.64
C LYS A 87 -16.87 -8.33 9.62
N LEU A 88 -16.23 -8.46 10.78
CA LEU A 88 -14.77 -8.63 10.87
C LEU A 88 -14.37 -10.07 10.52
N ASP A 89 -14.69 -10.50 9.30
CA ASP A 89 -14.25 -11.79 8.78
C ASP A 89 -12.73 -11.82 8.55
N TYR A 90 -12.21 -13.01 8.23
CA TYR A 90 -10.78 -13.22 8.03
C TYR A 90 -10.18 -12.28 6.97
N GLY A 91 -10.89 -12.08 5.86
CA GLY A 91 -10.44 -11.20 4.78
C GLY A 91 -10.30 -9.76 5.26
N THR A 92 -11.29 -9.27 6.00
CA THR A 92 -11.34 -7.92 6.56
C THR A 92 -10.26 -7.70 7.60
N LEU A 93 -10.14 -8.59 8.58
CA LEU A 93 -9.11 -8.50 9.62
C LEU A 93 -7.71 -8.63 9.02
N SER A 94 -7.51 -9.51 8.04
CA SER A 94 -6.22 -9.62 7.36
C SER A 94 -5.81 -8.32 6.66
N GLN A 95 -6.75 -7.50 6.17
CA GLN A 95 -6.44 -6.20 5.59
C GLN A 95 -6.22 -5.13 6.65
N ILE A 96 -7.02 -5.10 7.73
CA ILE A 96 -6.82 -4.18 8.86
C ILE A 96 -5.43 -4.33 9.47
N LEU A 97 -4.92 -5.56 9.49
CA LEU A 97 -3.60 -5.89 10.05
C LEU A 97 -2.46 -5.83 9.04
N ALA A 98 -2.76 -5.60 7.77
CA ALA A 98 -1.72 -5.47 6.76
C ALA A 98 -1.09 -4.07 6.87
N PRO A 99 0.26 -3.96 6.85
CA PRO A 99 0.90 -2.67 6.69
C PRO A 99 0.43 -1.99 5.41
N ARG A 100 0.29 -0.67 5.45
CA ARG A 100 -0.33 0.11 4.37
C ARG A 100 0.16 1.55 4.30
N CYS A 101 -0.23 2.24 3.24
CA CYS A 101 -0.15 3.69 3.13
C CYS A 101 -1.12 4.37 4.13
N GLY A 102 -0.68 5.50 4.71
CA GLY A 102 -1.42 6.34 5.67
C GLY A 102 -2.42 7.32 5.06
N ILE A 103 -2.48 7.39 3.72
CA ILE A 103 -3.46 8.23 3.03
C ILE A 103 -4.87 7.66 3.22
N PRO A 104 -5.88 8.49 3.58
CA PRO A 104 -7.27 8.06 3.68
C PRO A 104 -7.79 7.45 2.38
N ASP A 105 -8.56 6.38 2.50
CA ASP A 105 -9.25 5.76 1.36
C ASP A 105 -10.44 6.64 0.89
N GLY A 106 -10.97 7.47 1.78
CA GLY A 106 -11.71 8.70 1.43
C GLY A 106 -13.05 8.90 2.14
N GLU A 107 -13.44 10.18 2.25
CA GLU A 107 -14.81 10.64 2.07
C GLU A 107 -14.98 11.10 0.63
N SER A 108 -15.34 10.22 -0.27
CA SER A 108 -15.86 10.61 -1.58
C SER A 108 -16.73 9.48 -2.07
N SER A 109 -17.93 9.86 -2.50
CA SER A 109 -19.00 9.05 -3.07
C SER A 109 -18.55 7.70 -3.59
N SER A 110 -19.28 6.67 -3.14
CA SER A 110 -19.38 5.32 -3.71
C SER A 110 -18.71 5.23 -5.07
N PRO A 111 -17.75 4.32 -5.29
CA PRO A 111 -17.10 4.21 -6.59
C PRO A 111 -18.22 4.13 -7.61
N THR A 112 -18.38 5.19 -8.41
CA THR A 112 -19.06 5.06 -9.68
C THR A 112 -18.10 4.15 -10.42
N LEU A 113 -18.34 2.83 -10.28
CA LEU A 113 -17.81 1.77 -11.11
C LEU A 113 -18.21 2.19 -12.53
N HIS A 114 -17.40 3.06 -13.13
CA HIS A 114 -17.41 3.21 -14.56
C HIS A 114 -17.09 1.82 -15.05
N VAL A 115 -18.03 1.26 -15.81
CA VAL A 115 -18.19 -0.17 -16.12
C VAL A 115 -16.89 -0.86 -16.60
N ASN A 116 -15.83 -0.11 -16.93
CA ASN A 116 -14.53 -0.59 -17.40
C ASN A 116 -13.28 0.01 -16.72
N LYS A 117 -13.37 0.75 -15.59
CA LYS A 117 -12.20 1.43 -14.98
C LYS A 117 -12.21 1.37 -13.45
N ASN A 118 -11.13 0.86 -12.85
CA ASN A 118 -11.03 0.67 -11.40
C ASN A 118 -10.14 1.70 -10.69
N TYR A 119 -9.32 2.45 -11.43
CA TYR A 119 -8.43 3.47 -10.87
C TYR A 119 -9.21 4.66 -10.27
N VAL A 120 -8.60 5.29 -9.26
CA VAL A 120 -9.23 6.36 -8.46
C VAL A 120 -8.31 7.58 -8.41
N PHE A 121 -8.90 8.76 -8.27
CA PHE A 121 -8.16 10.02 -8.05
C PHE A 121 -8.58 10.66 -6.74
N PHE A 122 -7.72 11.53 -6.21
CA PHE A 122 -8.14 12.47 -5.19
C PHE A 122 -9.25 13.41 -5.72
N PRO A 123 -10.11 13.95 -4.83
CA PRO A 123 -11.11 14.95 -5.22
C PRO A 123 -10.49 16.09 -6.03
N GLY A 124 -11.14 16.46 -7.13
CA GLY A 124 -10.64 17.49 -8.04
C GLY A 124 -9.59 17.02 -9.05
N LYS A 125 -9.19 15.74 -9.02
CA LYS A 125 -8.20 15.14 -9.95
C LYS A 125 -6.91 15.98 -10.05
N PRO A 126 -6.25 16.27 -8.91
CA PRO A 126 -5.08 17.12 -8.87
C PRO A 126 -3.96 16.52 -9.72
N ARG A 127 -3.20 17.39 -10.37
CA ARG A 127 -2.02 17.04 -11.18
C ARG A 127 -1.05 18.20 -11.15
N TRP A 128 0.22 17.91 -11.40
CA TRP A 128 1.22 18.93 -11.70
C TRP A 128 0.81 19.70 -12.97
N ALA A 129 0.64 21.01 -12.87
CA ALA A 129 0.17 21.88 -13.94
C ALA A 129 1.35 22.60 -14.60
N ARG A 130 2.17 21.84 -15.35
CA ARG A 130 3.33 22.37 -16.10
C ARG A 130 3.20 22.15 -17.61
N PRO A 131 3.90 22.95 -18.44
CA PRO A 131 4.03 22.69 -19.86
C PRO A 131 4.66 21.31 -20.15
N VAL A 132 4.29 20.70 -21.27
CA VAL A 132 4.83 19.42 -21.74
C VAL A 132 5.94 19.69 -22.77
N PRO A 133 7.09 18.98 -22.74
CA PRO A 133 7.47 17.92 -21.81
C PRO A 133 7.69 18.45 -20.39
N MET A 134 7.12 17.75 -19.40
CA MET A 134 7.14 18.15 -18.00
C MET A 134 8.38 17.57 -17.31
N THR A 135 9.12 18.42 -16.58
CA THR A 135 10.19 17.99 -15.68
C THR A 135 9.81 18.32 -14.24
N LEU A 136 9.89 17.31 -13.38
CA LEU A 136 9.75 17.43 -11.93
C LEU A 136 11.08 17.07 -11.27
N THR A 137 11.50 17.89 -10.32
CA THR A 137 12.71 17.65 -9.53
C THR A 137 12.37 16.92 -8.24
N TYR A 138 13.25 16.02 -7.79
CA TYR A 138 13.12 15.41 -6.47
C TYR A 138 14.41 15.49 -5.68
N GLY A 139 14.30 15.66 -4.36
CA GLY A 139 15.42 15.70 -3.44
C GLY A 139 15.18 14.78 -2.25
N ILE A 140 16.26 14.16 -1.77
CA ILE A 140 16.25 13.37 -0.53
C ILE A 140 16.77 14.25 0.60
N SER A 141 16.06 14.25 1.73
CA SER A 141 16.38 15.07 2.90
C SER A 141 17.80 14.80 3.38
N PRO A 142 18.60 15.86 3.66
CA PRO A 142 19.91 15.67 4.27
C PRO A 142 19.81 15.31 5.77
N ASP A 143 18.70 15.67 6.42
CA ASP A 143 18.54 15.57 7.87
C ASP A 143 17.65 14.40 8.31
N ASN A 144 16.68 14.01 7.48
CA ASN A 144 15.68 12.98 7.81
C ASN A 144 15.97 11.69 7.02
N LEU A 145 16.93 10.91 7.53
CA LEU A 145 17.46 9.70 6.90
C LEU A 145 17.50 8.51 7.86
N ILE A 146 17.53 7.31 7.29
CA ILE A 146 17.91 6.08 7.99
C ILE A 146 19.39 5.75 7.75
N HIS A 147 20.08 5.25 8.77
CA HIS A 147 21.53 5.04 8.71
C HIS A 147 21.96 3.62 8.31
N TYR A 148 21.04 2.66 8.34
CA TYR A 148 21.36 1.25 8.01
C TYR A 148 21.28 0.92 6.52
N LEU A 149 20.81 1.86 5.69
CA LEU A 149 20.91 1.81 4.22
C LEU A 149 21.81 2.95 3.76
N SER A 150 22.67 2.69 2.78
CA SER A 150 23.52 3.75 2.23
C SER A 150 22.69 4.76 1.44
N LEU A 151 23.07 6.03 1.48
CA LEU A 151 22.39 7.07 0.69
C LEU A 151 22.45 6.74 -0.81
N SER A 152 23.53 6.13 -1.31
CA SER A 152 23.64 5.69 -2.71
C SER A 152 22.55 4.67 -3.08
N ASP A 153 22.28 3.71 -2.19
CA ASP A 153 21.27 2.68 -2.41
C ASP A 153 19.85 3.24 -2.35
N ILE A 154 19.61 4.18 -1.44
CA ILE A 154 18.35 4.93 -1.36
C ILE A 154 18.13 5.71 -2.67
N ARG A 155 19.12 6.50 -3.12
CA ARG A 155 19.07 7.27 -4.39
C ARG A 155 18.79 6.37 -5.59
N LYS A 156 19.48 5.24 -5.70
CA LYS A 156 19.24 4.25 -6.77
C LYS A 156 17.83 3.69 -6.72
N THR A 157 17.29 3.43 -5.53
CA THR A 157 15.94 2.88 -5.35
C THR A 157 14.87 3.88 -5.79
N PHE A 158 14.95 5.13 -5.35
CA PHE A 158 14.04 6.18 -5.82
C PHE A 158 14.16 6.45 -7.31
N LYS A 159 15.39 6.46 -7.85
CA LYS A 159 15.59 6.59 -9.31
C LYS A 159 14.85 5.51 -10.08
N ARG A 160 14.91 4.24 -9.65
CA ARG A 160 14.15 3.14 -10.27
C ARG A 160 12.64 3.33 -10.14
N ALA A 161 12.17 3.76 -8.96
CA ALA A 161 10.75 4.00 -8.71
C ALA A 161 10.18 5.10 -9.63
N PHE A 162 10.84 6.25 -9.72
CA PHE A 162 10.45 7.33 -10.64
C PHE A 162 10.54 6.91 -12.11
N SER A 163 11.55 6.12 -12.48
CA SER A 163 11.72 5.66 -13.87
C SER A 163 10.56 4.79 -14.34
N ARG A 164 9.89 4.05 -13.44
CA ARG A 164 8.70 3.25 -13.81
C ARG A 164 7.51 4.12 -14.15
N TRP A 165 7.28 5.19 -13.42
CA TRP A 165 6.23 6.14 -13.79
C TRP A 165 6.61 6.89 -15.07
N ALA A 166 7.86 7.37 -15.19
CA ALA A 166 8.34 8.06 -16.38
C ALA A 166 8.25 7.22 -17.68
N SER A 167 8.28 5.89 -17.58
CA SER A 167 8.16 5.03 -18.77
C SER A 167 6.76 5.02 -19.37
N VAL A 168 5.72 5.42 -18.61
CA VAL A 168 4.32 5.34 -19.05
C VAL A 168 3.64 6.71 -19.25
N ILE A 169 4.22 7.80 -18.75
CA ILE A 169 3.72 9.18 -18.92
C ILE A 169 4.81 10.14 -19.44
N PRO A 170 4.45 11.27 -20.08
CA PRO A 170 5.41 12.24 -20.62
C PRO A 170 5.99 13.17 -19.53
N VAL A 171 6.47 12.59 -18.43
CA VAL A 171 7.07 13.30 -17.29
C VAL A 171 8.49 12.79 -17.06
N SER A 172 9.44 13.71 -16.96
CA SER A 172 10.82 13.43 -16.59
C SER A 172 11.04 13.77 -15.12
N PHE A 173 11.69 12.87 -14.37
CA PHE A 173 12.08 13.10 -12.99
C PHE A 173 13.60 13.27 -12.88
N VAL A 174 14.03 14.37 -12.26
CA VAL A 174 15.45 14.71 -12.12
C VAL A 174 15.79 14.88 -10.66
N GLU A 175 16.77 14.11 -10.18
CA GLU A 175 17.27 14.30 -8.82
C GLU A 175 18.04 15.62 -8.71
N THR A 176 17.78 16.37 -7.64
CA THR A 176 18.52 17.59 -7.30
C THR A 176 19.13 17.48 -5.90
N ASN A 177 20.29 18.11 -5.70
CA ASN A 177 20.87 18.30 -4.37
C ASN A 177 20.32 19.55 -3.67
N ASP A 178 19.61 20.41 -4.41
CA ASP A 178 18.94 21.57 -3.84
C ASP A 178 17.57 21.18 -3.26
N TYR A 179 17.63 20.49 -2.11
CA TYR A 179 16.45 19.94 -1.44
C TYR A 179 15.39 21.00 -1.12
N GLY A 180 15.80 22.23 -0.82
CA GLY A 180 14.89 23.34 -0.47
C GLY A 180 13.95 23.72 -1.62
N PHE A 181 14.44 23.63 -2.87
CA PHE A 181 13.72 24.02 -4.08
C PHE A 181 13.22 22.82 -4.92
N ALA A 182 13.46 21.59 -4.48
CA ALA A 182 12.92 20.41 -5.15
C ALA A 182 11.38 20.41 -5.17
N ASP A 183 10.79 20.01 -6.29
CA ASP A 183 9.34 19.86 -6.43
C ASP A 183 8.81 18.75 -5.51
N ILE A 184 9.56 17.65 -5.41
CA ILE A 184 9.26 16.51 -4.55
C ILE A 184 10.35 16.36 -3.48
N LYS A 185 9.95 16.26 -2.22
CA LYS A 185 10.82 16.23 -1.05
C LYS A 185 10.58 14.93 -0.29
N ILE A 186 11.63 14.10 -0.24
CA ILE A 186 11.58 12.75 0.31
C ILE A 186 12.34 12.72 1.64
N GLY A 187 11.75 12.19 2.70
CA GLY A 187 12.41 12.03 3.98
C GLY A 187 11.88 10.86 4.81
N PHE A 188 12.71 10.37 5.73
CA PHE A 188 12.35 9.33 6.69
C PHE A 188 12.12 9.98 8.06
N TYR A 189 10.90 9.86 8.60
CA TYR A 189 10.47 10.54 9.81
C TYR A 189 9.98 9.54 10.86
N THR A 190 10.01 9.93 12.14
CA THR A 190 9.51 9.09 13.24
C THR A 190 8.38 9.80 13.95
N GLY A 191 7.29 9.11 14.27
CA GLY A 191 6.22 9.64 15.11
C GLY A 191 5.64 10.95 14.57
N ASP A 192 5.36 11.90 15.46
CA ASP A 192 4.95 13.26 15.05
C ASP A 192 6.12 14.00 14.42
N HIS A 193 5.93 14.43 13.18
CA HIS A 193 6.91 15.13 12.37
C HIS A 193 6.33 16.42 11.74
N GLY A 194 5.30 17.00 12.38
CA GLY A 194 4.89 18.38 12.14
C GLY A 194 3.97 18.62 10.95
N ASP A 195 3.50 17.58 10.27
CA ASP A 195 2.51 17.67 9.19
C ASP A 195 1.08 17.31 9.62
N GLY A 196 0.89 16.91 10.88
CA GLY A 196 -0.39 16.48 11.43
C GLY A 196 -0.71 15.01 11.15
N GLU A 197 0.23 14.25 10.58
CA GLU A 197 0.10 12.84 10.20
C GLU A 197 1.20 12.01 10.87
N PRO A 198 1.13 11.76 12.19
CA PRO A 198 2.21 11.06 12.87
C PRO A 198 2.34 9.62 12.38
N PHE A 199 3.55 9.08 12.38
CA PHE A 199 3.79 7.66 12.14
C PHE A 199 3.57 6.80 13.40
N ASP A 200 3.25 5.52 13.22
CA ASP A 200 2.86 4.58 14.29
C ASP A 200 3.97 3.60 14.73
N GLY A 201 5.10 3.58 14.03
CA GLY A 201 6.26 2.77 14.39
C GLY A 201 6.46 1.57 13.47
N VAL A 202 6.83 0.41 14.03
CA VAL A 202 7.12 -0.76 13.19
C VAL A 202 5.82 -1.38 12.68
N LEU A 203 5.69 -1.45 11.35
CA LEU A 203 4.48 -1.84 10.63
C LEU A 203 3.28 -0.92 10.94
N GLY A 204 2.17 -1.15 10.25
CA GLY A 204 1.01 -0.27 10.33
C GLY A 204 1.05 0.74 9.19
N ILE A 205 1.38 2.00 9.47
CA ILE A 205 1.51 3.06 8.48
C ILE A 205 2.95 3.15 7.98
N LEU A 206 3.19 2.67 6.76
CA LEU A 206 4.52 2.60 6.17
C LEU A 206 5.06 3.95 5.71
N ALA A 207 4.18 4.77 5.12
CA ALA A 207 4.50 6.02 4.45
C ALA A 207 3.20 6.80 4.18
N HIS A 208 3.37 8.07 3.83
CA HIS A 208 2.35 8.87 3.18
C HIS A 208 2.96 9.96 2.31
N SER A 209 2.18 10.41 1.33
CA SER A 209 2.55 11.49 0.44
C SER A 209 1.34 12.35 0.08
N PHE A 210 1.60 13.61 -0.25
CA PHE A 210 0.55 14.58 -0.46
C PHE A 210 0.31 14.78 -1.95
N SER A 211 -0.96 14.84 -2.34
CA SER A 211 -1.36 15.05 -3.74
C SER A 211 -0.70 16.31 -4.33
N PRO A 212 -0.53 16.38 -5.67
CA PRO A 212 -0.01 17.56 -6.35
C PRO A 212 -0.70 18.86 -5.90
N GLU A 213 0.01 19.98 -5.76
CA GLU A 213 1.46 20.18 -6.01
C GLU A 213 2.30 20.18 -4.73
N SER A 214 1.85 19.52 -3.65
CA SER A 214 2.53 19.62 -2.35
C SER A 214 3.95 19.06 -2.36
N GLY A 215 4.21 17.97 -3.08
CA GLY A 215 5.54 17.37 -3.20
C GLY A 215 6.09 16.66 -1.97
N ARG A 216 5.37 16.64 -0.84
CA ARG A 216 5.83 16.00 0.40
C ARG A 216 5.67 14.48 0.31
N PHE A 217 6.74 13.75 0.58
CA PHE A 217 6.78 12.29 0.59
C PHE A 217 7.57 11.81 1.81
N HIS A 218 6.83 11.28 2.80
CA HIS A 218 7.37 10.86 4.07
C HIS A 218 7.30 9.33 4.19
N LEU A 219 8.37 8.73 4.70
CA LEU A 219 8.44 7.31 5.03
C LEU A 219 8.64 7.16 6.54
N ASP A 220 8.06 6.13 7.16
CA ASP A 220 8.31 5.87 8.56
C ASP A 220 9.74 5.34 8.75
N ALA A 221 10.55 6.05 9.52
CA ALA A 221 11.93 5.69 9.84
C ALA A 221 12.03 4.48 10.79
N ALA A 222 10.96 4.16 11.52
CA ALA A 222 10.90 2.99 12.40
C ALA A 222 10.86 1.67 11.61
N GLU A 223 10.46 1.71 10.35
CA GLU A 223 10.31 0.51 9.53
C GLU A 223 11.62 -0.19 9.23
N THR A 224 11.52 -1.49 9.02
CA THR A 224 12.64 -2.31 8.55
C THR A 224 12.71 -2.29 7.02
N TRP A 225 13.18 -1.19 6.44
CA TRP A 225 13.32 -1.03 4.99
C TRP A 225 14.33 -2.02 4.40
N ALA A 226 13.96 -2.61 3.27
CA ALA A 226 14.80 -3.49 2.48
C ALA A 226 14.80 -3.05 1.02
N ILE A 227 15.99 -3.06 0.42
CA ILE A 227 16.16 -2.94 -1.04
C ILE A 227 16.45 -4.30 -1.68
N ASP A 228 16.95 -5.25 -0.89
CA ASP A 228 17.16 -6.63 -1.27
C ASP A 228 16.80 -7.55 -0.11
N PHE A 229 15.78 -8.36 -0.37
CA PHE A 229 15.27 -9.41 0.49
C PHE A 229 16.23 -10.62 0.64
N GLY A 230 17.15 -10.79 -0.31
CA GLY A 230 18.29 -11.68 -0.23
C GLY A 230 19.30 -11.27 0.85
N VAL A 231 19.44 -9.98 1.11
CA VAL A 231 20.37 -9.42 2.11
C VAL A 231 19.66 -9.17 3.45
N LYS A 232 18.53 -8.45 3.44
CA LYS A 232 17.74 -8.19 4.65
C LYS A 232 16.79 -9.37 4.91
N LYS A 233 17.10 -10.21 5.90
CA LYS A 233 16.34 -11.43 6.21
C LYS A 233 15.18 -11.28 7.20
N SER A 234 14.99 -10.09 7.78
CA SER A 234 13.89 -9.84 8.72
C SER A 234 12.53 -10.18 8.10
N THR A 235 11.70 -10.92 8.83
CA THR A 235 10.35 -11.35 8.42
C THR A 235 9.38 -10.19 8.33
N VAL A 236 9.65 -9.09 9.04
CA VAL A 236 8.88 -7.84 8.99
C VAL A 236 9.47 -6.81 8.03
N ALA A 237 10.48 -7.19 7.23
CA ALA A 237 11.09 -6.23 6.30
C ALA A 237 10.11 -5.82 5.19
N VAL A 238 10.12 -4.53 4.87
CA VAL A 238 9.26 -3.89 3.88
C VAL A 238 10.11 -3.47 2.68
N ASP A 239 9.65 -3.75 1.46
CA ASP A 239 10.36 -3.38 0.24
C ASP A 239 10.24 -1.87 -0.01
N LEU A 240 11.37 -1.15 0.06
CA LEU A 240 11.41 0.31 -0.09
C LEU A 240 10.96 0.75 -1.49
N GLU A 241 11.28 -0.02 -2.52
CA GLU A 241 10.93 0.33 -3.89
C GLU A 241 9.42 0.22 -4.13
N SER A 242 8.77 -0.81 -3.59
CA SER A 242 7.33 -1.03 -3.69
C SER A 242 6.56 0.11 -3.03
N VAL A 243 6.92 0.50 -1.80
CA VAL A 243 6.31 1.66 -1.14
C VAL A 243 6.60 2.95 -1.92
N ALA A 244 7.83 3.13 -2.41
CA ALA A 244 8.17 4.33 -3.16
C ALA A 244 7.36 4.49 -4.45
N ILE A 245 7.13 3.43 -5.21
CA ILE A 245 6.33 3.51 -6.43
C ILE A 245 4.88 3.87 -6.08
N HIS A 246 4.32 3.29 -5.01
CA HIS A 246 2.98 3.61 -4.51
C HIS A 246 2.83 5.10 -4.17
N GLU A 247 3.71 5.62 -3.31
CA GLU A 247 3.65 7.03 -2.89
C GLU A 247 3.92 8.00 -4.06
N ILE A 248 4.74 7.62 -5.04
CA ILE A 248 4.89 8.43 -6.26
C ILE A 248 3.57 8.49 -7.06
N GLY A 249 2.74 7.46 -7.04
CA GLY A 249 1.41 7.51 -7.65
C GLY A 249 0.51 8.57 -7.01
N HIS A 250 0.56 8.70 -5.67
CA HIS A 250 -0.13 9.79 -4.96
C HIS A 250 0.45 11.16 -5.29
N LEU A 251 1.78 11.30 -5.35
CA LEU A 251 2.47 12.50 -5.84
C LEU A 251 2.11 12.83 -7.30
N LEU A 252 1.52 11.91 -8.05
CA LEU A 252 1.00 12.12 -9.41
C LEU A 252 -0.52 12.30 -9.44
N GLY A 253 -1.20 12.28 -8.29
CA GLY A 253 -2.64 12.55 -8.18
C GLY A 253 -3.55 11.33 -8.17
N LEU A 254 -2.98 10.11 -8.18
CA LEU A 254 -3.75 8.88 -8.01
C LEU A 254 -4.17 8.71 -6.54
N ALA A 255 -5.37 8.20 -6.33
CA ALA A 255 -5.81 7.69 -5.04
C ALA A 255 -5.74 6.16 -5.01
N HIS A 256 -6.03 5.56 -3.86
CA HIS A 256 -5.99 4.11 -3.70
C HIS A 256 -6.94 3.37 -4.65
N SER A 257 -6.41 2.32 -5.29
CA SER A 257 -7.14 1.40 -6.16
C SER A 257 -7.77 0.26 -5.36
N PRO A 258 -8.98 -0.21 -5.70
CA PRO A 258 -9.56 -1.44 -5.15
C PRO A 258 -8.91 -2.72 -5.73
N VAL A 259 -8.04 -2.61 -6.74
CA VAL A 259 -7.44 -3.76 -7.42
C VAL A 259 -6.21 -4.24 -6.66
N LYS A 260 -6.29 -5.41 -6.01
CA LYS A 260 -5.22 -5.94 -5.12
C LYS A 260 -3.82 -6.00 -5.73
N ASN A 261 -3.74 -6.29 -7.04
CA ASN A 261 -2.48 -6.41 -7.75
C ASN A 261 -1.95 -5.06 -8.28
N ALA A 262 -2.75 -4.00 -8.22
CA ALA A 262 -2.30 -2.67 -8.60
C ALA A 262 -1.30 -2.15 -7.56
N VAL A 263 -0.32 -1.39 -8.03
CA VAL A 263 0.63 -0.69 -7.16
C VAL A 263 -0.11 0.25 -6.24
N MET A 264 -1.16 0.93 -6.72
CA MET A 264 -2.00 1.83 -5.91
C MET A 264 -2.94 1.12 -4.93
N TYR A 265 -2.90 -0.21 -4.78
CA TYR A 265 -3.59 -0.87 -3.67
C TYR A 265 -2.93 -0.49 -2.34
N PRO A 266 -3.68 -0.08 -1.30
CA PRO A 266 -3.11 0.60 -0.14
C PRO A 266 -2.19 -0.27 0.73
N SER A 267 -2.41 -1.58 0.76
CA SER A 267 -1.65 -2.49 1.62
C SER A 267 -0.50 -3.18 0.90
N LEU A 268 0.60 -3.35 1.62
CA LEU A 268 1.78 -4.10 1.20
C LEU A 268 2.20 -5.06 2.32
N LYS A 269 2.21 -6.36 2.07
CA LYS A 269 2.63 -7.31 3.09
C LYS A 269 4.15 -7.24 3.30
N PRO A 270 4.65 -7.52 4.52
CA PRO A 270 6.07 -7.75 4.70
C PRO A 270 6.57 -8.82 3.74
N ARG A 271 7.79 -8.66 3.24
CA ARG A 271 8.41 -9.56 2.25
C ARG A 271 7.77 -9.57 0.86
N GLU A 272 6.74 -8.77 0.61
CA GLU A 272 6.13 -8.62 -0.71
C GLU A 272 6.91 -7.60 -1.55
N LYS A 273 7.07 -7.89 -2.84
CA LYS A 273 7.52 -6.92 -3.84
C LYS A 273 6.37 -6.64 -4.79
N LYS A 274 6.02 -5.37 -4.96
CA LYS A 274 4.98 -4.89 -5.86
C LYS A 274 5.49 -3.66 -6.59
N VAL A 275 6.35 -3.91 -7.58
CA VAL A 275 7.07 -2.85 -8.29
C VAL A 275 6.59 -2.67 -9.73
N ASP A 276 5.80 -3.60 -10.27
CA ASP A 276 5.36 -3.52 -11.66
C ASP A 276 4.00 -2.82 -11.73
N LEU A 277 3.92 -1.77 -12.57
CA LEU A 277 2.70 -1.01 -12.76
C LEU A 277 1.65 -1.89 -13.46
N SER A 278 0.49 -2.04 -12.84
CA SER A 278 -0.63 -2.75 -13.45
C SER A 278 -1.31 -1.89 -14.52
N ILE A 279 -2.17 -2.52 -15.33
CA ILE A 279 -3.01 -1.81 -16.30
C ILE A 279 -3.85 -0.72 -15.60
N ASP A 280 -4.31 -0.97 -14.37
CA ASP A 280 -5.09 -0.01 -13.60
C ASP A 280 -4.28 1.25 -13.27
N ASP A 281 -3.04 1.05 -12.79
CA ASP A 281 -2.11 2.14 -12.45
C ASP A 281 -1.78 2.99 -13.68
N ILE A 282 -1.50 2.32 -14.80
CA ILE A 282 -1.11 2.95 -16.07
C ILE A 282 -2.26 3.75 -16.66
N GLN A 283 -3.45 3.15 -16.76
CA GLN A 283 -4.61 3.86 -17.28
C GLN A 283 -5.01 5.04 -16.39
N GLY A 284 -4.87 4.88 -15.07
CA GLY A 284 -5.10 5.96 -14.11
C GLY A 284 -4.20 7.15 -14.38
N VAL A 285 -2.88 6.93 -14.36
CA VAL A 285 -1.91 8.02 -14.49
C VAL A 285 -1.94 8.64 -15.89
N GLN A 286 -2.13 7.85 -16.95
CA GLN A 286 -2.23 8.35 -18.32
C GLN A 286 -3.47 9.19 -18.55
N SER A 287 -4.54 8.99 -17.77
CA SER A 287 -5.71 9.86 -17.86
C SER A 287 -5.47 11.27 -17.30
N LEU A 288 -4.43 11.46 -16.47
CA LEU A 288 -4.01 12.76 -15.95
C LEU A 288 -2.94 13.43 -16.83
N TYR A 289 -2.01 12.64 -17.38
CA TYR A 289 -0.81 13.17 -18.05
C TYR A 289 -0.69 12.84 -19.54
N GLY A 290 -1.54 11.95 -20.07
CA GLY A 290 -1.36 11.34 -21.38
C GLY A 290 -0.32 10.21 -21.37
N SER A 291 -0.22 9.48 -22.49
CA SER A 291 0.76 8.40 -22.65
C SER A 291 2.14 8.95 -23.01
N ASN A 292 3.19 8.31 -22.50
CA ASN A 292 4.53 8.48 -23.05
C ASN A 292 4.52 8.06 -24.55
N PRO A 293 5.05 8.87 -25.49
CA PRO A 293 5.11 8.50 -26.91
C PRO A 293 5.89 7.22 -27.19
N ASN A 294 6.82 6.83 -26.32
CA ASN A 294 7.62 5.61 -26.44
C ASN A 294 6.98 4.39 -25.75
N PHE A 295 5.80 4.55 -25.16
CA PHE A 295 5.08 3.47 -24.47
C PHE A 295 4.16 2.71 -25.43
N THR A 296 4.13 1.38 -25.32
CA THR A 296 3.18 0.52 -26.06
C THR A 296 2.57 -0.51 -25.12
N PHE A 297 1.24 -0.72 -25.19
CA PHE A 297 0.55 -1.70 -24.34
C PHE A 297 0.91 -3.16 -24.67
N GLY A 298 1.37 -3.44 -25.89
CA GLY A 298 1.72 -4.79 -26.33
C GLY A 298 2.83 -5.43 -25.49
N SER A 299 3.82 -4.65 -25.06
CA SER A 299 4.96 -5.15 -24.27
C SER A 299 4.55 -5.61 -22.86
N LEU A 300 3.50 -5.02 -22.28
CA LEU A 300 2.98 -5.39 -20.96
C LEU A 300 2.14 -6.67 -21.01
N LEU A 301 1.34 -6.84 -22.05
CA LEU A 301 0.52 -8.04 -22.21
C LEU A 301 1.39 -9.29 -22.46
N GLU A 302 2.49 -9.12 -23.19
CA GLU A 302 3.50 -10.16 -23.40
C GLU A 302 4.22 -10.54 -22.09
N SER A 303 4.55 -9.56 -21.23
CA SER A 303 5.15 -9.84 -19.91
C SER A 303 4.17 -10.55 -18.97
N ASP A 304 2.90 -10.12 -18.92
CA ASP A 304 1.88 -10.77 -18.09
C ASP A 304 1.58 -12.20 -18.56
N THR A 305 1.52 -12.42 -19.86
CA THR A 305 1.31 -13.76 -20.44
C THR A 305 2.50 -14.68 -20.14
N SER A 306 3.73 -14.16 -20.26
CA SER A 306 4.95 -14.91 -19.96
C SER A 306 5.07 -15.25 -18.48
N ALA A 307 4.72 -14.32 -17.58
CA ALA A 307 4.69 -14.56 -16.14
C ALA A 307 3.65 -15.62 -15.75
N ASN A 308 2.46 -15.56 -16.34
CA ASN A 308 1.41 -16.56 -16.11
C ASN A 308 1.78 -17.94 -16.67
N GLN A 309 2.45 -18.02 -17.83
CA GLN A 309 2.97 -19.28 -18.38
C GLN A 309 4.08 -19.87 -17.50
N ALA A 310 4.98 -19.05 -16.93
CA ALA A 310 6.01 -19.51 -16.01
C ALA A 310 5.44 -20.07 -14.69
N ILE A 311 4.32 -19.52 -14.21
CA ILE A 311 3.56 -20.06 -13.06
C ILE A 311 2.88 -21.38 -13.44
N GLY A 312 2.29 -21.48 -14.64
CA GLY A 312 1.68 -22.71 -15.15
C GLY A 312 2.67 -23.87 -15.28
N LEU A 313 3.88 -23.61 -15.80
CA LEU A 313 4.95 -24.61 -15.92
C LEU A 313 5.49 -25.09 -14.56
N ARG A 314 5.50 -24.23 -13.53
CA ARG A 314 5.87 -24.63 -12.15
C ARG A 314 4.81 -25.54 -11.51
N PHE A 315 3.54 -25.32 -11.81
CA PHE A 315 2.46 -26.21 -11.37
C PHE A 315 2.53 -27.56 -12.09
N GLU A 316 2.76 -27.59 -13.41
CA GLU A 316 2.89 -28.86 -14.14
C GLU A 316 4.13 -29.68 -13.71
N GLN A 317 5.29 -29.04 -13.49
CA GLN A 317 6.48 -29.75 -12.99
C GLN A 317 6.27 -30.36 -11.59
N SER A 318 5.33 -29.83 -10.80
CA SER A 318 5.00 -30.35 -9.47
C SER A 318 4.09 -31.59 -9.52
N PHE A 319 3.35 -31.81 -10.61
CA PHE A 319 2.49 -33.00 -10.78
C PHE A 319 3.25 -34.21 -11.34
N TRP A 320 4.35 -34.01 -12.07
CA TRP A 320 5.19 -35.12 -12.54
C TRP A 320 6.10 -35.73 -11.46
N ALA A 321 6.34 -35.02 -10.36
CA ALA A 321 7.19 -35.49 -9.27
C ALA A 321 6.49 -36.44 -8.27
N ILE A 322 5.17 -36.63 -8.36
CA ILE A 322 4.38 -37.45 -7.39
C ILE A 322 3.95 -38.82 -7.96
N SER A 323 4.18 -39.13 -9.25
CA SER A 323 3.77 -40.41 -9.86
C SER A 323 4.87 -41.47 -10.03
N MET A 324 6.02 -41.36 -9.35
CA MET A 324 7.14 -42.31 -9.51
C MET A 324 7.54 -43.08 -8.24
N PHE A 325 6.64 -43.25 -7.28
CA PHE A 325 6.83 -44.18 -6.15
C PHE A 325 5.56 -44.98 -5.86
N LEU A 326 5.27 -46.00 -6.68
CA LEU A 326 4.44 -47.17 -6.34
C LEU A 326 4.33 -48.11 -7.56
N ALA A 327 5.40 -48.83 -7.90
CA ALA A 327 5.32 -50.06 -8.69
C ALA A 327 6.68 -50.79 -8.71
N ALA A 328 7.04 -51.45 -7.60
CA ALA A 328 8.03 -52.53 -7.65
C ALA A 328 7.82 -53.46 -6.45
N SER A 329 7.90 -54.78 -6.72
CA SER A 329 7.65 -55.94 -5.85
C SER A 329 6.15 -56.25 -5.68
N PHE A 330 5.59 -57.38 -6.11
CA PHE A 330 6.09 -58.76 -6.11
C PHE A 330 5.54 -59.59 -7.28
N PHE A 331 6.43 -60.29 -7.98
CA PHE A 331 6.17 -61.61 -8.57
C PHE A 331 7.49 -62.37 -8.60
N CYS A 332 7.62 -63.44 -7.81
CA CYS A 332 8.29 -64.68 -8.21
C CYS A 332 8.22 -65.72 -7.07
N ILE A 333 7.54 -66.83 -7.42
CA ILE A 333 7.63 -68.23 -6.95
C ILE A 333 7.13 -68.52 -5.53
#